data_AF-A0A954WA59-F1
#
_entry.id   AF-A0A954WA59-F1
#
_cell.length_a   1.000
_cell.length_b   1.000
_cell.length_c   1.000
_cell.angle_alpha   90.00
_cell.angle_beta   90.00
_cell.angle_gamma   90.00
#
_symmetry.space_group_name_H-M   'P 1'
#
loop_
_entity.id
_entity.type
_entity.pdbx_description
1 polymer ?
#
loop_
_entity_poly.entity_id
_entity_poly.type
_entity_poly.pdbx_seq_one_letter_code
_entity_poly.pdbx_strand_id
1 'polypeptide(L)'
;MSADGDLEYRRWRAPREHASALIEPALSDVENCWRQNQRRLAQPAMLRFSSLDDLRRQARLELFDIARRHTLAYRDAPGPLSPDQPCLMAGHQPEMFHPGVWFKNYVLSALGQRFAAAAINLVIDNDTPHSTAIRVPLDDAAATRVEPVPFDQATTDIAFEERTVIDAELFASFGRRVREAIAPLVANPLIERYWPLVLETLPRMSNNIGLALAAARHRIEADHGLKTWEAPLSHVCETTAFRRFLLELFGRAAELHAIHNAA
;
A
#
# COMPACT_ATOMS: atom_id res chain seq x y z
N MET A 1 33.99 -20.24 3.96
CA MET A 1 33.94 -19.71 5.34
C MET A 1 33.29 -18.34 5.32
N SER A 2 32.34 -18.16 6.25
CA SER A 2 31.51 -16.99 6.58
C SER A 2 30.51 -16.48 5.55
N ALA A 3 29.27 -16.97 5.66
CA ALA A 3 28.07 -16.13 5.61
C ALA A 3 26.88 -16.83 6.31
N ASP A 4 27.10 -17.42 7.49
CA ASP A 4 25.99 -17.60 8.45
C ASP A 4 25.75 -16.23 9.08
N GLY A 5 24.94 -15.43 8.42
CA GLY A 5 24.28 -14.33 9.10
C GLY A 5 23.06 -14.93 9.77
N ASP A 6 23.19 -15.33 11.04
CA ASP A 6 22.04 -15.72 11.87
C ASP A 6 20.97 -14.64 11.74
N LEU A 7 19.79 -15.03 11.26
CA LEU A 7 18.65 -14.14 11.14
C LEU A 7 18.10 -13.89 12.55
N GLU A 8 18.59 -12.82 13.17
CA GLU A 8 18.21 -12.43 14.52
C GLU A 8 16.75 -11.94 14.52
N TYR A 9 15.84 -12.70 15.14
CA TYR A 9 14.45 -12.27 15.31
C TYR A 9 14.40 -11.01 16.18
N ARG A 10 14.12 -9.86 15.56
CA ARG A 10 13.98 -8.58 16.24
C ARG A 10 12.50 -8.25 16.47
N ARG A 11 12.13 -8.11 17.74
CA ARG A 11 10.77 -7.73 18.13
C ARG A 11 10.58 -6.21 18.03
N TRP A 12 10.11 -5.75 16.88
CA TRP A 12 9.75 -4.35 16.67
C TRP A 12 8.48 -3.97 17.45
N ARG A 13 8.44 -2.75 17.99
CA ARG A 13 7.26 -2.18 18.64
C ARG A 13 7.02 -0.77 18.12
N ALA A 14 5.77 -0.46 17.82
CA ALA A 14 5.39 0.90 17.49
C ALA A 14 5.75 1.84 18.66
N PRO A 15 6.35 3.00 18.39
CA PRO A 15 6.60 4.01 19.41
C PRO A 15 5.32 4.43 20.13
N ARG A 16 5.44 4.78 21.41
CA ARG A 16 4.30 5.24 22.24
C ARG A 16 4.20 6.75 22.34
N GLU A 17 5.26 7.46 22.01
CA GLU A 17 5.33 8.91 22.13
C GLU A 17 4.64 9.58 20.95
N HIS A 18 4.03 10.73 21.21
CA HIS A 18 3.40 11.54 20.17
C HIS A 18 4.44 11.94 19.10
N ALA A 19 4.03 11.89 17.83
CA ALA A 19 4.85 12.26 16.67
C ALA A 19 6.20 11.53 16.57
N SER A 20 6.33 10.35 17.18
CA SER A 20 7.53 9.51 17.07
C SER A 20 7.35 8.39 16.04
N ALA A 21 8.45 7.96 15.42
CA ALA A 21 8.47 6.91 14.42
C ALA A 21 9.65 5.96 14.65
N LEU A 22 9.41 4.67 14.44
CA LEU A 22 10.46 3.64 14.37
C LEU A 22 10.69 3.32 12.90
N ILE A 23 11.88 3.60 12.39
CA ILE A 23 12.27 3.31 11.02
C ILE A 23 13.55 2.50 11.09
N GLU A 24 13.48 1.25 10.65
CA GLU A 24 14.61 0.33 10.58
C GLU A 24 14.71 -0.22 9.14
N PRO A 25 15.89 -0.14 8.49
CA PRO A 25 17.06 0.63 8.90
C PRO A 25 16.75 2.13 9.02
N ALA A 26 17.51 2.87 9.83
CA ALA A 26 17.30 4.30 10.02
C ALA A 26 17.35 5.07 8.69
N LEU A 27 16.57 6.15 8.56
CA LEU A 27 16.56 6.97 7.33
C LEU A 27 17.92 7.59 7.01
N SER A 28 18.80 7.74 7.99
CA SER A 28 20.20 8.15 7.77
C SER A 28 20.99 7.15 6.93
N ASP A 29 20.64 5.86 6.99
CA ASP A 29 21.34 4.77 6.30
C ASP A 29 20.76 4.47 4.92
N VAL A 30 19.68 5.15 4.53
CA VAL A 30 18.93 4.84 3.31
C VAL A 30 19.77 4.94 2.03
N GLU A 31 20.76 5.84 1.98
CA GLU A 31 21.68 5.92 0.83
C GLU A 31 22.59 4.70 0.72
N ASN A 32 23.05 4.18 1.86
CA ASN A 32 23.88 2.98 1.89
C ASN A 32 23.05 1.75 1.48
N CYS A 33 21.84 1.62 2.03
CA CYS A 33 20.89 0.58 1.63
C CYS A 33 20.57 0.65 0.13
N TRP A 34 20.35 1.86 -0.39
CA TRP A 34 20.10 2.09 -1.82
C TRP A 34 21.26 1.61 -2.69
N ARG A 35 22.49 2.06 -2.41
CA ARG A 35 23.68 1.65 -3.17
C ARG A 35 23.92 0.15 -3.08
N GLN A 36 23.69 -0.46 -1.91
CA GLN A 36 23.83 -1.90 -1.73
C GLN A 36 22.80 -2.67 -2.55
N ASN A 37 21.54 -2.21 -2.57
CA ASN A 37 20.49 -2.79 -3.40
C ASN A 37 20.82 -2.66 -4.88
N GLN A 38 21.30 -1.51 -5.35
CA GLN A 38 21.74 -1.34 -6.73
C GLN A 38 22.85 -2.33 -7.11
N ARG A 39 23.86 -2.51 -6.24
CA ARG A 39 24.94 -3.50 -6.47
C ARG A 39 24.41 -4.93 -6.53
N ARG A 40 23.50 -5.32 -5.62
CA ARG A 40 22.87 -6.65 -5.60
C ARG A 40 22.03 -6.90 -6.84
N LEU A 41 21.25 -5.89 -7.27
CA LEU A 41 20.42 -5.97 -8.47
C LEU A 41 21.25 -6.02 -9.76
N ALA A 42 22.45 -5.43 -9.77
CA ALA A 42 23.38 -5.50 -10.91
C ALA A 42 24.10 -6.85 -11.04
N GLN A 43 24.02 -7.74 -10.03
CA GLN A 43 24.64 -9.05 -10.12
C GLN A 43 23.88 -9.91 -11.15
N PRO A 44 24.59 -10.52 -12.12
CA PRO A 44 23.95 -11.38 -13.09
C PRO A 44 23.44 -12.64 -12.39
N ALA A 45 22.21 -13.03 -12.73
CA ALA A 45 21.63 -14.28 -12.31
C ALA A 45 20.84 -14.87 -13.47
N MET A 46 20.95 -16.18 -13.65
CA MET A 46 20.21 -16.92 -14.65
C MET A 46 19.03 -17.62 -13.98
N LEU A 47 17.88 -17.50 -14.62
CA LEU A 47 16.67 -18.26 -14.31
C LEU A 47 16.51 -19.35 -15.38
N ARG A 48 15.54 -20.25 -15.19
CA ARG A 48 15.29 -21.37 -16.11
C ARG A 48 15.08 -20.94 -17.56
N PHE A 49 14.44 -19.79 -17.79
CA PHE A 49 13.98 -19.35 -19.12
C PHE A 49 14.56 -18.01 -19.59
N SER A 50 15.30 -17.28 -18.75
CA SER A 50 15.91 -15.98 -19.09
C SER A 50 16.92 -15.56 -18.05
N SER A 51 17.62 -14.45 -18.30
CA SER A 51 18.30 -13.76 -17.22
C SER A 51 17.29 -13.14 -16.24
N LEU A 52 17.71 -12.93 -14.99
CA LEU A 52 16.96 -12.19 -13.99
C LEU A 52 16.84 -10.71 -14.36
N ASP A 53 17.81 -10.15 -15.10
CA ASP A 53 17.75 -8.79 -15.60
C ASP A 53 16.62 -8.59 -16.62
N ASP A 54 16.49 -9.51 -17.58
CA ASP A 54 15.40 -9.49 -18.56
C ASP A 54 14.04 -9.59 -17.87
N LEU A 55 13.91 -10.46 -16.86
CA LEU A 55 12.68 -10.59 -16.09
C LEU A 55 12.37 -9.31 -15.33
N ARG A 56 13.36 -8.67 -14.69
CA ARG A 56 13.18 -7.39 -13.99
C ARG A 56 12.78 -6.26 -14.93
N ARG A 57 13.38 -6.20 -16.13
CA ARG A 57 13.05 -5.21 -17.16
C ARG A 57 11.59 -5.38 -17.60
N GLN A 58 11.18 -6.62 -17.87
CA GLN A 58 9.78 -6.93 -18.23
C GLN A 58 8.82 -6.58 -17.08
N ALA A 59 9.12 -7.03 -15.85
CA ALA A 59 8.29 -6.75 -14.68
C ALA A 59 8.11 -5.25 -14.45
N ARG A 60 9.17 -4.46 -14.65
CA ARG A 60 9.11 -3.00 -14.48
C ARG A 60 8.24 -2.34 -15.55
N LEU A 61 8.35 -2.77 -16.81
CA LEU A 61 7.49 -2.29 -17.89
C LEU A 61 6.01 -2.55 -17.58
N GLU A 62 5.69 -3.78 -17.20
CA GLU A 62 4.32 -4.21 -16.90
C GLU A 62 3.78 -3.50 -15.64
N LEU A 63 4.58 -3.40 -14.58
CA LEU A 63 4.21 -2.70 -13.36
C LEU A 63 3.97 -1.20 -13.60
N PHE A 64 4.84 -0.53 -14.36
CA PHE A 64 4.70 0.90 -14.63
C PHE A 64 3.48 1.18 -15.50
N ASP A 65 3.14 0.30 -16.43
CA ASP A 65 1.91 0.42 -17.20
C ASP A 65 0.66 0.23 -16.33
N ILE A 66 0.64 -0.77 -15.44
CA ILE A 66 -0.45 -0.96 -14.46
C ILE A 66 -0.57 0.28 -13.58
N ALA A 67 0.54 0.74 -13.00
CA ALA A 67 0.55 1.87 -12.08
C ALA A 67 0.04 3.15 -12.75
N ARG A 68 0.46 3.37 -14.00
CA ARG A 68 0.01 4.49 -14.83
C ARG A 68 -1.49 4.41 -15.11
N ARG A 69 -1.98 3.29 -15.65
CA ARG A 69 -3.40 3.11 -15.99
C ARG A 69 -4.28 3.25 -14.75
N HIS A 70 -3.90 2.62 -13.65
CA HIS A 70 -4.66 2.66 -12.41
C HIS A 70 -4.73 4.06 -11.82
N THR A 71 -3.58 4.75 -11.68
CA THR A 71 -3.55 6.10 -11.10
C THR A 71 -4.30 7.12 -11.97
N LEU A 72 -4.14 7.03 -13.30
CA LEU A 72 -4.82 7.93 -14.25
C LEU A 72 -6.34 7.73 -14.32
N ALA A 73 -6.87 6.61 -13.81
CA ALA A 73 -8.30 6.39 -13.76
C ALA A 73 -9.03 7.31 -12.77
N TYR A 74 -8.31 7.93 -11.81
CA TYR A 74 -8.94 8.76 -10.78
C TYR A 74 -8.23 10.08 -10.45
N ARG A 75 -6.99 10.29 -10.91
CA ARG A 75 -6.24 11.54 -10.72
C ARG A 75 -5.21 11.78 -11.81
N ASP A 76 -4.66 12.99 -11.86
CA ASP A 76 -3.57 13.32 -12.76
C ASP A 76 -2.27 12.58 -12.40
N ALA A 77 -1.41 12.41 -13.40
CA ALA A 77 -0.10 11.79 -13.26
C ALA A 77 0.75 12.56 -12.22
N PRO A 78 1.36 11.88 -11.23
CA PRO A 78 2.28 12.51 -10.30
C PRO A 78 3.58 12.98 -10.97
N GLY A 79 3.97 12.38 -12.10
CA GLY A 79 5.20 12.70 -12.84
C GLY A 79 5.38 11.78 -14.05
N PRO A 80 6.58 11.74 -14.67
CA PRO A 80 6.89 10.76 -15.70
C PRO A 80 7.14 9.37 -15.10
N LEU A 81 6.83 8.32 -15.87
CA LEU A 81 7.32 6.96 -15.61
C LEU A 81 8.19 6.50 -16.79
N SER A 82 9.49 6.33 -16.54
CA SER A 82 10.44 5.77 -17.51
C SER A 82 10.80 4.34 -17.14
N PRO A 83 10.76 3.36 -18.07
CA PRO A 83 11.20 1.98 -17.82
C PRO A 83 12.66 1.83 -17.37
N ASP A 84 13.50 2.83 -17.60
CA ASP A 84 14.91 2.79 -17.21
C ASP A 84 15.14 3.32 -15.80
N GLN A 85 14.13 3.96 -15.20
CA GLN A 85 14.26 4.51 -13.86
C GLN A 85 14.22 3.39 -12.80
N PRO A 86 14.96 3.52 -11.69
CA PRO A 86 14.82 2.64 -10.54
C PRO A 86 13.39 2.64 -9.99
N CYS A 87 12.99 1.55 -9.35
CA CYS A 87 11.69 1.45 -8.68
C CYS A 87 11.90 1.38 -7.16
N LEU A 88 11.14 2.18 -6.42
CA LEU A 88 11.02 2.08 -4.97
C LEU A 88 9.57 1.71 -4.66
N MET A 89 9.38 0.58 -3.98
CA MET A 89 8.05 0.06 -3.70
C MET A 89 7.77 0.01 -2.21
N ALA A 90 6.54 0.35 -1.84
CA ALA A 90 5.91 -0.06 -0.59
C ALA A 90 4.58 -0.75 -0.92
N GLY A 91 3.84 -1.17 0.09
CA GLY A 91 2.47 -1.62 -0.11
C GLY A 91 1.70 -1.72 1.19
N HIS A 92 0.37 -1.72 1.09
CA HIS A 92 -0.52 -2.00 2.21
C HIS A 92 -1.91 -2.40 1.75
N GLN A 93 -2.67 -3.02 2.65
CA GLN A 93 -4.09 -3.30 2.46
C GLN A 93 -4.84 -1.97 2.22
N PRO A 94 -5.86 -1.93 1.33
CA PRO A 94 -6.64 -0.73 1.03
C PRO A 94 -7.66 -0.35 2.13
N GLU A 95 -7.28 -0.49 3.39
CA GLU A 95 -8.08 -0.08 4.53
C GLU A 95 -8.02 1.43 4.76
N MET A 96 -8.96 1.94 5.56
CA MET A 96 -8.84 3.31 6.07
C MET A 96 -7.58 3.43 6.93
N PHE A 97 -6.71 4.32 6.50
CA PHE A 97 -5.32 4.40 6.93
C PHE A 97 -5.18 4.91 8.36
N HIS A 98 -4.39 4.19 9.16
CA HIS A 98 -3.87 4.71 10.41
C HIS A 98 -2.59 5.54 10.16
N PRO A 99 -2.20 6.45 11.08
CA PRO A 99 -1.11 7.40 10.83
C PRO A 99 0.23 6.77 10.43
N GLY A 100 0.57 5.60 10.97
CA GLY A 100 1.81 4.88 10.64
C GLY A 100 1.86 4.40 9.18
N VAL A 101 0.76 3.84 8.66
CA VAL A 101 0.66 3.47 7.25
C VAL A 101 0.66 4.70 6.36
N TRP A 102 0.00 5.77 6.80
CA TRP A 102 -0.02 7.00 6.01
C TRP A 102 1.38 7.62 5.91
N PHE A 103 2.13 7.70 7.02
CA PHE A 103 3.50 8.19 7.08
C PHE A 103 4.45 7.46 6.11
N LYS A 104 4.28 6.14 5.94
CA LYS A 104 5.06 5.35 4.97
C LYS A 104 4.97 5.91 3.54
N ASN A 105 3.81 6.45 3.13
CA ASN A 105 3.65 7.00 1.78
C ASN A 105 4.36 8.35 1.61
N TYR A 106 4.45 9.15 2.67
CA TYR A 106 5.29 10.36 2.67
C TYR A 106 6.77 9.98 2.53
N VAL A 107 7.23 8.98 3.28
CA VAL A 107 8.61 8.47 3.18
C VAL A 107 8.88 7.93 1.77
N LEU A 108 7.97 7.11 1.23
CA LEU A 108 8.06 6.56 -0.12
C LEU A 108 8.16 7.69 -1.17
N SER A 109 7.30 8.70 -1.08
CA SER A 109 7.33 9.84 -2.01
C SER A 109 8.61 10.66 -1.89
N ALA A 110 9.08 10.92 -0.66
CA ALA A 110 10.30 11.68 -0.42
C ALA A 110 11.54 10.94 -0.96
N LEU A 111 11.63 9.64 -0.72
CA LEU A 111 12.73 8.81 -1.22
C LEU A 111 12.68 8.62 -2.74
N GLY A 112 11.49 8.47 -3.32
CA GLY A 112 11.32 8.42 -4.78
C GLY A 112 11.89 9.67 -5.46
N GLN A 113 11.58 10.85 -4.91
CA GLN A 113 12.15 12.11 -5.40
C GLN A 113 13.67 12.19 -5.18
N ARG A 114 14.16 11.84 -3.98
CA ARG A 114 15.59 11.86 -3.64
C ARG A 114 16.43 10.98 -4.57
N PHE A 115 15.91 9.83 -4.97
CA PHE A 115 16.65 8.86 -5.79
C PHE A 115 16.24 8.88 -7.27
N ALA A 116 15.41 9.83 -7.70
CA ALA A 116 14.82 9.85 -9.05
C ALA A 116 14.24 8.48 -9.46
N ALA A 117 13.52 7.86 -8.51
CA ALA A 117 12.94 6.53 -8.65
C ALA A 117 11.42 6.60 -8.74
N ALA A 118 10.82 5.66 -9.45
CA ALA A 118 9.37 5.45 -9.42
C ALA A 118 8.94 5.02 -8.02
N ALA A 119 8.28 5.91 -7.29
CA ALA A 119 7.64 5.61 -6.02
C ALA A 119 6.28 4.93 -6.27
N ILE A 120 6.19 3.63 -6.03
CA ILE A 120 4.97 2.84 -6.25
C ILE A 120 4.46 2.27 -4.93
N ASN A 121 3.22 2.58 -4.57
CA ASN A 121 2.51 1.91 -3.49
C ASN A 121 1.66 0.78 -4.08
N LEU A 122 1.98 -0.47 -3.72
CA LEU A 122 1.16 -1.62 -4.05
C LEU A 122 -0.10 -1.64 -3.18
N VAL A 123 -1.25 -1.68 -3.82
CA VAL A 123 -2.53 -1.88 -3.13
C VAL A 123 -2.71 -3.38 -2.93
N ILE A 124 -2.58 -3.84 -1.69
CA ILE A 124 -2.64 -5.27 -1.32
C ILE A 124 -4.11 -5.67 -1.21
N ASP A 125 -4.74 -5.85 -2.36
CA ASP A 125 -6.17 -6.10 -2.52
C ASP A 125 -6.56 -7.58 -2.43
N ASN A 126 -5.59 -8.49 -2.40
CA ASN A 126 -5.82 -9.92 -2.22
C ASN A 126 -6.12 -10.32 -0.75
N ASP A 127 -6.02 -9.38 0.19
CA ASP A 127 -6.32 -9.62 1.59
C ASP A 127 -7.80 -9.34 1.90
N THR A 128 -8.31 -9.98 2.95
CA THR A 128 -9.67 -9.74 3.47
C THR A 128 -9.68 -8.55 4.43
N PRO A 129 -10.78 -7.75 4.47
CA PRO A 129 -10.90 -6.63 5.39
C PRO A 129 -10.95 -7.12 6.84
N HIS A 130 -10.18 -6.50 7.74
CA HIS A 130 -10.24 -6.81 9.17
C HIS A 130 -11.54 -6.31 9.82
N SER A 131 -12.12 -5.24 9.27
CA SER A 131 -13.36 -4.66 9.74
C SER A 131 -14.04 -3.83 8.66
N THR A 132 -15.38 -3.83 8.67
CA THR A 132 -16.19 -2.88 7.88
C THR A 132 -16.62 -1.65 8.69
N ALA A 133 -15.90 -1.33 9.76
CA ALA A 133 -16.16 -0.20 10.65
C ALA A 133 -14.88 0.48 11.12
N ILE A 134 -14.98 1.76 11.49
CA ILE A 134 -13.91 2.45 12.23
C ILE A 134 -14.36 2.73 13.65
N ARG A 135 -13.39 2.74 14.56
CA ARG A 135 -13.61 3.09 15.97
C ARG A 135 -13.50 4.61 16.13
N VAL A 136 -14.58 5.25 16.54
CA VAL A 136 -14.64 6.70 16.72
C VAL A 136 -14.76 7.01 18.22
N PRO A 137 -13.88 7.85 18.80
CA PRO A 137 -14.06 8.31 20.17
C PRO A 137 -15.26 9.27 20.25
N LEU A 138 -16.04 9.11 21.30
CA LEU A 138 -17.14 9.99 21.66
C LEU A 138 -16.79 10.64 22.99
N ASP A 139 -17.06 11.94 23.06
CA ASP A 139 -17.06 12.66 24.32
C ASP A 139 -18.49 12.70 24.85
N ASP A 140 -18.78 11.85 25.82
CA ASP A 140 -19.97 11.96 26.65
C ASP A 140 -19.53 12.58 27.98
N ALA A 141 -20.33 13.50 28.51
CA ALA A 141 -20.01 14.32 29.69
C ALA A 141 -19.64 13.51 30.95
N ALA A 142 -19.87 12.20 30.94
CA ALA A 142 -19.54 11.27 32.02
C ALA A 142 -18.35 10.31 31.72
N ALA A 143 -17.99 10.05 30.45
CA ALA A 143 -16.88 9.15 30.09
C ALA A 143 -16.50 9.21 28.61
N THR A 144 -15.21 9.15 28.30
CA THR A 144 -14.71 8.88 26.94
C THR A 144 -15.07 7.45 26.54
N ARG A 145 -15.91 7.29 25.53
CA ARG A 145 -16.28 5.99 24.95
C ARG A 145 -15.78 5.89 23.52
N VAL A 146 -15.69 4.68 23.01
CA VAL A 146 -15.29 4.42 21.62
C VAL A 146 -16.33 3.51 21.00
N GLU A 147 -16.98 3.98 19.93
CA GLU A 147 -18.01 3.20 19.23
C GLU A 147 -17.57 2.86 17.80
N PRO A 148 -17.92 1.66 17.31
CA PRO A 148 -17.72 1.30 15.92
C PRO A 148 -18.77 2.01 15.06
N VAL A 149 -18.32 2.77 14.07
CA VAL A 149 -19.17 3.33 13.02
C VAL A 149 -18.93 2.48 11.76
N PRO A 150 -19.90 1.66 11.32
CA PRO A 150 -19.73 0.82 10.14
C PRO A 150 -19.78 1.66 8.87
N PHE A 151 -18.90 1.42 7.91
CA PHE A 151 -19.00 1.98 6.56
C PHE A 151 -19.74 1.05 5.60
N ASP A 152 -19.79 -0.26 5.87
CA ASP A 152 -20.58 -1.20 5.07
C ASP A 152 -21.03 -2.40 5.93
N GLN A 153 -21.93 -3.21 5.38
CA GLN A 153 -22.41 -4.43 6.00
C GLN A 153 -21.26 -5.43 6.19
N ALA A 154 -21.26 -6.12 7.34
CA ALA A 154 -20.37 -7.26 7.57
C ALA A 154 -20.75 -8.43 6.66
N THR A 155 -19.75 -9.15 6.15
CA THR A 155 -19.90 -10.24 5.18
C THR A 155 -18.92 -11.35 5.54
N THR A 156 -19.05 -12.50 4.87
CA THR A 156 -17.98 -13.49 4.81
C THR A 156 -16.66 -12.88 4.32
N ASP A 157 -15.57 -13.58 4.60
CA ASP A 157 -14.19 -13.20 4.25
C ASP A 157 -13.99 -13.16 2.73
N ILE A 158 -14.31 -12.00 2.12
CA ILE A 158 -14.07 -11.70 0.70
C ILE A 158 -12.87 -10.75 0.62
N ALA A 159 -11.89 -11.09 -0.22
CA ALA A 159 -10.73 -10.25 -0.46
C ALA A 159 -11.14 -8.89 -1.06
N PHE A 160 -10.35 -7.85 -0.80
CA PHE A 160 -10.63 -6.52 -1.33
C PHE A 160 -10.78 -6.49 -2.84
N GLU A 161 -10.06 -7.32 -3.60
CA GLU A 161 -10.10 -7.40 -5.06
C GLU A 161 -11.50 -7.74 -5.60
N GLU A 162 -12.34 -8.43 -4.83
CA GLU A 162 -13.72 -8.80 -5.17
C GLU A 162 -14.79 -8.05 -4.33
N ARG A 163 -14.38 -7.20 -3.38
CA ARG A 163 -15.30 -6.59 -2.41
C ARG A 163 -15.98 -5.32 -2.95
N THR A 164 -17.24 -5.46 -3.36
CA THR A 164 -18.11 -4.34 -3.78
C THR A 164 -19.06 -3.90 -2.67
N VAL A 165 -19.59 -2.67 -2.73
CA VAL A 165 -20.54 -2.15 -1.72
C VAL A 165 -21.80 -3.03 -1.62
N ILE A 166 -22.12 -3.44 -0.38
CA ILE A 166 -23.32 -4.25 -0.09
C ILE A 166 -24.49 -3.34 0.29
N ASP A 167 -24.29 -2.46 1.26
CA ASP A 167 -25.31 -1.52 1.72
C ASP A 167 -24.95 -0.10 1.24
N ALA A 168 -25.54 0.30 0.12
CA ALA A 168 -25.29 1.59 -0.51
C ALA A 168 -25.70 2.78 0.36
N GLU A 169 -26.78 2.66 1.14
CA GLU A 169 -27.25 3.75 2.02
C GLU A 169 -26.33 3.90 3.23
N LEU A 170 -25.94 2.78 3.83
CA LEU A 170 -24.97 2.76 4.92
C LEU A 170 -23.62 3.34 4.48
N PHE A 171 -23.14 2.93 3.29
CA PHE A 171 -21.91 3.43 2.70
C PHE A 171 -22.00 4.93 2.38
N ALA A 172 -23.04 5.39 1.69
CA ALA A 172 -23.22 6.80 1.36
C ALA A 172 -23.27 7.69 2.61
N SER A 173 -23.92 7.23 3.68
CA SER A 173 -24.09 8.00 4.91
C SER A 173 -22.88 8.00 5.87
N PHE A 174 -21.87 7.15 5.64
CA PHE A 174 -20.79 6.92 6.60
C PHE A 174 -20.03 8.19 7.00
N GLY A 175 -19.61 9.01 6.03
CA GLY A 175 -18.86 10.23 6.33
C GLY A 175 -19.60 11.19 7.27
N ARG A 176 -20.92 11.33 7.07
CA ARG A 176 -21.79 12.13 7.95
C ARG A 176 -21.88 11.53 9.36
N ARG A 177 -22.07 10.22 9.48
CA ARG A 177 -22.17 9.54 10.78
C ARG A 177 -20.88 9.64 11.60
N VAL A 178 -19.72 9.49 10.95
CA VAL A 178 -18.41 9.69 11.60
C VAL A 178 -18.24 11.14 12.04
N ARG A 179 -18.58 12.10 11.17
CA ARG A 179 -18.53 13.53 11.49
C ARG A 179 -19.41 13.88 12.67
N GLU A 180 -20.63 13.36 12.73
CA GLU A 180 -21.56 13.57 13.86
C GLU A 180 -20.97 13.04 15.15
N ALA A 181 -20.40 11.83 15.14
CA ALA A 181 -19.80 11.21 16.32
C ALA A 181 -18.55 11.94 16.83
N ILE A 182 -17.66 12.41 15.95
CA ILE A 182 -16.37 13.02 16.35
C ILE A 182 -16.46 14.54 16.59
N ALA A 183 -17.55 15.20 16.18
CA ALA A 183 -17.69 16.66 16.23
C ALA A 183 -17.34 17.31 17.58
N PRO A 184 -17.66 16.72 18.75
CA PRO A 184 -17.28 17.29 20.04
C PRO A 184 -15.75 17.37 20.26
N LEU A 185 -14.99 16.47 19.64
CA LEU A 185 -13.55 16.32 19.84
C LEU A 185 -12.71 16.95 18.72
N VAL A 186 -13.21 16.93 17.49
CA VAL A 186 -12.48 17.40 16.30
C VAL A 186 -13.38 18.30 15.48
N ALA A 187 -13.09 19.60 15.48
CA ALA A 187 -13.90 20.59 14.79
C ALA A 187 -13.94 20.41 13.26
N ASN A 188 -12.82 19.99 12.65
CA ASN A 188 -12.70 19.81 11.20
C ASN A 188 -12.13 18.42 10.87
N PRO A 189 -12.95 17.35 10.96
CA PRO A 189 -12.46 15.99 10.78
C PRO A 189 -12.19 15.70 9.29
N LEU A 190 -11.07 15.04 8.98
CA LEU A 190 -10.66 14.70 7.61
C LEU A 190 -11.74 13.96 6.81
N ILE A 191 -12.63 13.23 7.51
CA ILE A 191 -13.72 12.47 6.90
C ILE A 191 -14.66 13.33 6.03
N GLU A 192 -14.84 14.62 6.36
CA GLU A 192 -15.66 15.55 5.58
C GLU A 192 -15.13 15.76 4.17
N ARG A 193 -13.80 15.68 3.99
CA ARG A 193 -13.15 15.74 2.69
C ARG A 193 -12.93 14.36 2.09
N TYR A 194 -12.54 13.39 2.91
CA TYR A 194 -12.19 12.05 2.44
C TYR A 194 -13.39 11.28 1.89
N TRP A 195 -14.53 11.28 2.59
CA TRP A 195 -15.65 10.45 2.16
C TRP A 195 -16.30 10.88 0.83
N PRO A 196 -16.48 12.19 0.54
CA PRO A 196 -16.92 12.61 -0.79
C PRO A 196 -16.00 12.12 -1.92
N LEU A 197 -14.68 12.09 -1.68
CA LEU A 197 -13.72 11.55 -2.66
C LEU A 197 -13.90 10.03 -2.84
N VAL A 198 -14.16 9.28 -1.76
CA VAL A 198 -14.47 7.85 -1.85
C VAL A 198 -15.70 7.62 -2.73
N LEU A 199 -16.79 8.36 -2.49
CA LEU A 199 -18.02 8.26 -3.28
C LEU A 199 -17.79 8.65 -4.75
N GLU A 200 -16.96 9.65 -5.03
CA GLU A 200 -16.61 10.05 -6.41
C GLU A 200 -15.78 8.98 -7.14
N THR A 201 -14.84 8.34 -6.44
CA THR A 201 -13.93 7.35 -7.02
C THR A 201 -14.55 5.96 -7.17
N LEU A 202 -15.53 5.62 -6.33
CA LEU A 202 -16.20 4.32 -6.32
C LEU A 202 -16.64 3.82 -7.71
N PRO A 203 -17.42 4.59 -8.51
CA PRO A 203 -17.81 4.13 -9.84
C PRO A 203 -16.64 4.00 -10.82
N ARG A 204 -15.57 4.78 -10.64
CA ARG A 204 -14.34 4.67 -11.47
C ARG A 204 -13.56 3.40 -11.15
N MET A 205 -13.70 2.90 -9.92
CA MET A 205 -13.06 1.70 -9.40
C MET A 205 -13.97 0.47 -9.48
N SER A 206 -14.90 0.43 -10.45
CA SER A 206 -15.83 -0.70 -10.64
C SER A 206 -16.64 -1.07 -9.39
N ASN A 207 -16.96 -0.08 -8.56
CA ASN A 207 -17.63 -0.23 -7.26
C ASN A 207 -16.87 -1.07 -6.22
N ASN A 208 -15.57 -1.29 -6.42
CA ASN A 208 -14.70 -1.94 -5.46
C ASN A 208 -14.39 -0.99 -4.29
N ILE A 209 -14.71 -1.42 -3.05
CA ILE A 209 -14.53 -0.59 -1.86
C ILE A 209 -13.05 -0.31 -1.61
N GLY A 210 -12.19 -1.32 -1.63
CA GLY A 210 -10.78 -1.17 -1.32
C GLY A 210 -10.12 -0.17 -2.28
N LEU A 211 -10.33 -0.35 -3.57
CA LEU A 211 -9.78 0.54 -4.59
C LEU A 211 -10.32 1.98 -4.45
N ALA A 212 -11.59 2.17 -4.09
CA ALA A 212 -12.16 3.50 -3.86
C ALA A 212 -11.54 4.19 -2.62
N LEU A 213 -11.35 3.46 -1.53
CA LEU A 213 -10.68 3.96 -0.32
C LEU A 213 -9.21 4.37 -0.64
N ALA A 214 -8.49 3.51 -1.35
CA ALA A 214 -7.11 3.77 -1.77
C ALA A 214 -7.01 4.98 -2.72
N ALA A 215 -7.90 5.08 -3.72
CA ALA A 215 -7.93 6.19 -4.67
C ALA A 215 -8.24 7.53 -3.99
N ALA A 216 -9.21 7.56 -3.07
CA ALA A 216 -9.54 8.76 -2.31
C ALA A 216 -8.38 9.22 -1.40
N ARG A 217 -7.71 8.28 -0.73
CA ARG A 217 -6.48 8.54 0.04
C ARG A 217 -5.43 9.17 -0.86
N HIS A 218 -5.20 8.54 -2.01
CA HIS A 218 -4.16 8.95 -2.93
C HIS A 218 -4.41 10.35 -3.49
N ARG A 219 -5.66 10.78 -3.66
CA ARG A 219 -6.01 12.17 -4.01
C ARG A 219 -5.68 13.15 -2.89
N ILE A 220 -5.98 12.83 -1.63
CA ILE A 220 -5.58 13.69 -0.49
C ILE A 220 -4.07 13.84 -0.42
N GLU A 221 -3.34 12.75 -0.65
CA GLU A 221 -1.89 12.75 -0.70
C GLU A 221 -1.34 13.60 -1.85
N ALA A 222 -1.99 13.59 -3.01
CA ALA A 222 -1.70 14.48 -4.14
C ALA A 222 -1.69 15.95 -3.71
N ASP A 223 -2.72 16.33 -2.98
CA ASP A 223 -2.96 17.71 -2.55
C ASP A 223 -1.95 18.12 -1.47
N HIS A 224 -1.33 17.15 -0.78
CA HIS A 224 -0.19 17.36 0.10
C HIS A 224 1.17 17.29 -0.63
N GLY A 225 1.16 17.16 -1.97
CA GLY A 225 2.34 17.18 -2.82
C GLY A 225 3.01 15.82 -3.04
N LEU A 226 2.42 14.71 -2.59
CA LEU A 226 3.01 13.39 -2.79
C LEU A 226 3.00 12.99 -4.27
N LYS A 227 4.11 12.40 -4.67
CA LYS A 227 4.44 11.97 -6.04
C LYS A 227 4.54 10.44 -6.15
N THR A 228 3.57 9.74 -5.57
CA THR A 228 3.46 8.29 -5.64
C THR A 228 2.55 7.83 -6.78
N TRP A 229 2.76 6.62 -7.26
CA TRP A 229 1.83 5.88 -8.09
C TRP A 229 1.22 4.73 -7.30
N GLU A 230 0.04 4.25 -7.71
CA GLU A 230 -0.57 3.05 -7.14
C GLU A 230 -0.75 1.94 -8.16
N ALA A 231 -0.54 0.69 -7.74
CA ALA A 231 -0.78 -0.51 -8.54
C ALA A 231 -1.47 -1.59 -7.68
N PRO A 232 -2.67 -2.06 -8.05
CA PRO A 232 -3.31 -3.21 -7.42
C PRO A 232 -2.46 -4.46 -7.58
N LEU A 233 -2.25 -5.20 -6.48
CA LEU A 233 -1.43 -6.41 -6.49
C LEU A 233 -2.07 -7.49 -7.34
N SER A 234 -3.40 -7.64 -7.28
CA SER A 234 -4.19 -8.53 -8.14
C SER A 234 -3.80 -8.39 -9.63
N HIS A 235 -3.76 -7.17 -10.15
CA HIS A 235 -3.36 -6.88 -11.53
C HIS A 235 -1.88 -7.17 -11.79
N VAL A 236 -0.99 -6.98 -10.81
CA VAL A 236 0.43 -7.34 -10.95
C VAL A 236 0.59 -8.86 -11.04
N CYS A 237 -0.20 -9.63 -10.28
CA CYS A 237 -0.20 -11.09 -10.31
C CYS A 237 -0.64 -11.67 -11.68
N GLU A 238 -1.40 -10.90 -12.47
CA GLU A 238 -1.82 -11.30 -13.82
C GLU A 238 -0.72 -11.13 -14.87
N THR A 239 0.36 -10.42 -14.56
CA THR A 239 1.41 -10.10 -15.52
C THR A 239 2.21 -11.32 -15.96
N THR A 240 2.80 -11.24 -17.16
CA THR A 240 3.65 -12.33 -17.67
C THR A 240 4.91 -12.46 -16.84
N ALA A 241 5.53 -11.35 -16.42
CA ALA A 241 6.72 -11.42 -15.58
C ALA A 241 6.43 -12.04 -14.20
N PHE A 242 5.29 -11.73 -13.58
CA PHE A 242 4.92 -12.36 -12.31
C PHE A 242 4.73 -13.87 -12.47
N ARG A 243 4.00 -14.32 -13.50
CA ARG A 243 3.80 -15.75 -13.76
C ARG A 243 5.12 -16.48 -14.05
N ARG A 244 6.04 -15.85 -14.77
CA ARG A 244 7.39 -16.40 -15.01
C ARG A 244 8.20 -16.51 -13.72
N PHE A 245 8.13 -15.50 -12.84
CA PHE A 245 8.76 -15.55 -11.52
C PHE A 245 8.17 -16.68 -10.66
N LEU A 246 6.85 -16.85 -10.68
CA LEU A 246 6.18 -17.93 -9.95
C LEU A 246 6.62 -19.33 -10.43
N LEU A 247 6.75 -19.53 -11.75
CA LEU A 247 7.26 -20.78 -12.32
C LEU A 247 8.70 -21.08 -11.88
N GLU A 248 9.53 -20.05 -11.72
CA GLU A 248 10.88 -20.20 -11.17
C GLU A 248 10.85 -20.66 -9.72
N LEU A 249 9.98 -20.06 -8.89
CA LEU A 249 9.79 -20.46 -7.49
C LEU A 249 9.31 -21.92 -7.38
N PHE A 250 8.34 -22.34 -8.19
CA PHE A 250 7.89 -23.74 -8.22
C PHE A 250 8.99 -24.69 -8.69
N GLY A 251 9.76 -24.30 -9.70
CA GLY A 251 10.90 -25.09 -10.18
C GLY A 251 12.01 -25.25 -9.15
N ARG A 252 12.02 -24.44 -8.09
CA ARG A 252 13.01 -24.42 -7.00
C ARG A 252 12.34 -24.54 -5.62
N ALA A 253 11.16 -25.16 -5.55
CA ALA A 253 10.34 -25.18 -4.34
C ALA A 253 11.08 -25.76 -3.12
N ALA A 254 11.91 -26.79 -3.31
CA ALA A 254 12.71 -27.38 -2.23
C ALA A 254 13.77 -26.42 -1.70
N GLU A 255 14.47 -25.70 -2.59
CA GLU A 255 15.45 -24.68 -2.20
C GLU A 255 14.76 -23.50 -1.50
N LEU A 256 13.62 -23.04 -2.04
CA LEU A 256 12.81 -21.99 -1.45
C LEU A 256 12.38 -22.36 -0.03
N HIS A 257 11.86 -23.58 0.17
CA HIS A 257 11.44 -24.07 1.48
C HIS A 257 12.62 -24.15 2.47
N ALA A 258 13.78 -24.62 2.02
CA ALA A 258 14.97 -24.69 2.87
C ALA A 258 15.44 -23.29 3.28
N ILE A 259 15.54 -22.35 2.35
CA ILE A 259 15.97 -20.97 2.63
C ILE A 259 14.96 -20.24 3.53
N HIS A 260 13.66 -20.39 3.26
CA HIS A 260 12.61 -19.70 4.02
C HIS A 260 12.55 -20.15 5.47
N ASN A 261 12.77 -21.44 5.75
CA ASN A 261 12.73 -21.99 7.10
C ASN A 261 14.09 -22.01 7.82
N ALA A 262 15.18 -21.67 7.13
CA ALA A 262 16.49 -21.45 7.74
C ALA A 262 16.63 -20.02 8.31
N ALA A 263 15.60 -19.18 8.11
CA ALA A 263 15.51 -17.78 8.50
C ALA A 263 14.79 -17.55 9.83
#